data_AF-A0A5K1C156-F1
#
_entry.id   AF-A0A5K1C156-F1
#
_cell.length_a   1.000
_cell.length_b   1.000
_cell.length_c   1.000
_cell.angle_alpha   90.00
_cell.angle_beta   90.00
_cell.angle_gamma   90.00
#
_symmetry.space_group_name_H-M   'P 1'
#
loop_
_entity.id
_entity.type
_entity.pdbx_description
1 polymer ?
#
loop_
_entity_poly.entity_id
_entity_poly.type
_entity_poly.pdbx_seq_one_letter_code
_entity_poly.pdbx_strand_id
1 'polypeptide(L)' 'PNSTSLNGDMHGVLAGVRGPFTPSQWLELEHQALIFKYISAGVPVPPNLLLPIRKALNVTPLSAFPAGSLRPNG' A
#
# COMPACT_ATOMS: atom_id res chain seq x y z
N PRO A 1 29.88 27.03 -0.15
CA PRO A 1 29.14 26.83 -1.42
C PRO A 1 28.17 25.66 -1.24
N ASN A 2 26.93 26.00 -0.87
CA ASN A 2 25.78 25.10 -0.83
C ASN A 2 25.40 24.74 -2.28
N SER A 3 25.18 23.47 -2.58
CA SER A 3 24.31 23.03 -3.68
C SER A 3 23.80 21.61 -3.41
N THR A 4 22.91 21.46 -2.43
CA THR A 4 22.04 20.27 -2.37
C THR A 4 20.98 20.41 -3.46
N SER A 5 21.08 19.53 -4.46
CA SER A 5 20.17 19.39 -5.59
C SER A 5 18.73 19.19 -5.13
N LEU A 6 17.91 20.24 -5.29
CA LEU A 6 16.46 20.22 -5.08
C LEU A 6 15.78 19.72 -6.37
N ASN A 7 16.07 18.49 -6.81
CA ASN A 7 15.51 17.96 -8.05
C ASN A 7 14.56 16.78 -7.79
N GLY A 8 13.57 17.00 -6.91
CA GLY A 8 12.55 16.01 -6.55
C GLY A 8 11.11 16.53 -6.41
N ASP A 9 10.88 17.84 -6.31
CA ASP A 9 9.58 18.36 -5.81
C ASP A 9 8.67 19.02 -6.85
N MET A 10 9.00 18.98 -8.14
CA MET A 10 8.12 19.55 -9.17
C MET A 10 6.89 18.67 -9.50
N HIS A 11 6.82 17.43 -8.99
CA HIS A 11 5.63 16.58 -9.14
C HIS A 11 4.51 16.90 -8.13
N GLY A 12 4.77 17.69 -7.09
CA GLY A 12 3.79 17.99 -6.03
C GLY A 12 2.72 19.02 -6.41
N VAL A 13 2.96 19.85 -7.42
CA VAL A 13 2.09 21.02 -7.72
C VAL A 13 0.95 20.72 -8.70
N LEU A 14 1.02 19.65 -9.50
CA LEU A 14 -0.07 19.25 -10.40
C LEU A 14 -1.08 18.27 -9.78
N ALA A 15 -0.82 17.80 -8.55
CA ALA A 15 -1.72 16.93 -7.79
C ALA A 15 -2.96 17.66 -7.23
N GLY A 16 -3.12 18.97 -7.51
CA GLY A 16 -4.25 19.76 -7.02
C GLY A 16 -5.59 19.53 -7.72
N VAL A 17 -5.64 18.77 -8.83
CA VAL A 17 -6.90 18.55 -9.60
C VAL A 17 -7.21 17.06 -9.83
N ARG A 18 -6.31 16.17 -9.43
CA ARG A 18 -6.49 14.71 -9.56
C ARG A 18 -6.41 14.16 -8.14
N GLY A 19 -7.48 13.51 -7.68
CA GLY A 19 -7.60 13.01 -6.29
C GLY A 19 -6.39 12.19 -5.83
N PRO A 20 -6.33 11.83 -4.54
CA PRO A 20 -5.12 11.30 -3.88
C PRO A 20 -4.61 9.96 -4.42
N PHE A 21 -5.29 9.40 -5.43
CA PHE A 21 -5.01 8.10 -6.01
C PHE A 21 -5.03 8.16 -7.54
N THR A 22 -4.16 7.36 -8.16
CA THR A 22 -4.20 7.06 -9.58
C THR A 22 -5.39 6.14 -9.91
N PRO A 23 -5.80 6.02 -11.19
CA PRO A 23 -6.88 5.08 -11.57
C PRO A 23 -6.62 3.62 -11.17
N SER A 24 -5.37 3.14 -11.23
CA SER A 24 -5.02 1.79 -10.79
C SER A 24 -5.17 1.63 -9.28
N GLN A 25 -4.79 2.66 -8.51
CA GLN A 25 -4.95 2.66 -7.06
C GLN A 25 -6.44 2.63 -6.64
N TRP A 26 -7.33 3.28 -7.40
CA TRP A 26 -8.78 3.16 -7.17
C TRP A 26 -9.31 1.74 -7.37
N LEU A 27 -8.87 1.07 -8.44
CA LEU A 27 -9.25 -0.32 -8.70
C LEU A 27 -8.75 -1.26 -7.60
N GLU A 28 -7.52 -1.03 -7.11
CA GLU A 28 -6.97 -1.75 -5.97
C GLU A 28 -7.80 -1.54 -4.69
N LEU A 29 -8.26 -0.31 -4.43
CA LEU A 29 -9.12 0.01 -3.28
C LEU A 29 -10.49 -0.65 -3.38
N GLU A 30 -11.13 -0.64 -4.55
CA GLU A 30 -12.40 -1.34 -4.75
C GLU A 30 -12.26 -2.83 -4.47
N HIS A 31 -11.18 -3.44 -4.95
CA HIS A 31 -10.88 -4.83 -4.70
C HIS A 31 -10.66 -5.13 -3.20
N GLN A 32 -9.90 -4.28 -2.50
CA GLN A 32 -9.72 -4.38 -1.05
C GLN A 32 -11.05 -4.22 -0.28
N ALA A 33 -11.91 -3.28 -0.69
CA ALA A 33 -13.21 -3.07 -0.08
C ALA A 33 -14.14 -4.28 -0.26
N LEU A 34 -14.11 -4.94 -1.41
CA LEU A 34 -14.85 -6.17 -1.65
C LEU A 34 -14.38 -7.28 -0.70
N ILE A 35 -13.08 -7.50 -0.56
CA ILE A 35 -12.54 -8.48 0.39
C ILE A 35 -12.99 -8.16 1.82
N PHE A 36 -12.90 -6.89 2.23
CA PHE A 36 -13.35 -6.45 3.55
C PHE A 36 -14.84 -6.73 3.79
N LYS A 37 -15.69 -6.56 2.77
CA LYS A 37 -17.11 -6.90 2.84
C LYS A 37 -17.34 -8.37 3.16
N TYR A 38 -16.61 -9.29 2.51
CA TYR A 38 -16.72 -10.73 2.79
C TYR A 38 -16.24 -11.06 4.21
N ILE A 39 -15.10 -10.51 4.63
CA ILE A 39 -14.55 -10.70 5.98
C ILE A 39 -15.53 -10.19 7.04
N SER A 40 -16.07 -8.99 6.86
CA SER A 40 -17.02 -8.37 7.80
C SER A 40 -18.34 -9.12 7.88
N ALA A 41 -18.78 -9.72 6.77
CA ALA A 41 -19.95 -10.59 6.72
C ALA A 41 -19.68 -12.02 7.25
N GLY A 42 -18.44 -12.36 7.61
CA GLY A 42 -18.07 -13.68 8.13
C GLY A 42 -18.20 -14.82 7.11
N VAL A 43 -18.26 -14.49 5.81
CA VAL A 43 -18.40 -15.45 4.72
C VAL A 43 -17.05 -15.71 4.04
N PRO A 44 -16.83 -16.89 3.45
CA PRO A 44 -15.56 -17.18 2.78
C PRO A 44 -15.31 -16.21 1.62
N VAL A 45 -14.10 -15.63 1.59
CA VAL A 45 -13.65 -14.74 0.50
C VAL A 45 -13.39 -15.58 -0.75
N PRO A 46 -13.96 -15.21 -1.92
CA PRO A 46 -13.68 -15.88 -3.19
C PRO A 46 -12.17 -15.94 -3.53
N PRO A 47 -11.64 -17.07 -4.03
CA PRO A 47 -10.21 -17.27 -4.26
C PRO A 47 -9.62 -16.33 -5.31
N ASN A 48 -10.43 -15.88 -6.28
CA ASN A 48 -10.03 -14.89 -7.28
C ASN A 48 -9.66 -13.54 -6.66
N LEU A 49 -10.26 -13.18 -5.51
CA LEU A 49 -9.92 -11.97 -4.78
C LEU A 49 -8.63 -12.12 -3.94
N LEU A 50 -8.24 -13.35 -3.62
CA LEU A 50 -7.04 -13.60 -2.81
C LEU A 50 -5.76 -13.76 -3.65
N LEU A 51 -5.87 -14.11 -4.94
CA LEU A 51 -4.73 -14.30 -5.83
C LEU A 51 -3.77 -13.09 -5.88
N PRO A 52 -4.26 -11.83 -6.01
CA PRO A 52 -3.38 -10.65 -6.00
C PRO A 52 -2.66 -10.48 -4.65
N ILE A 53 -3.34 -10.74 -3.53
CA ILE A 53 -2.78 -10.63 -2.18
C ILE A 53 -1.69 -11.70 -1.97
N ARG A 54 -1.95 -12.94 -2.36
CA ARG A 54 -0.95 -14.02 -2.22
C ARG A 54 0.30 -13.70 -3.03
N LYS A 55 0.14 -13.21 -4.26
CA LYS A 55 1.29 -12.71 -5.03
C LYS A 55 2.01 -11.60 -4.28
N ALA A 56 1.31 -10.58 -3.78
CA ALA A 56 1.89 -9.48 -3.01
C ALA A 56 2.67 -9.97 -1.76
N LEU A 57 2.14 -10.95 -1.02
CA LEU A 57 2.81 -11.58 0.14
C LEU A 57 3.99 -12.46 -0.26
N ASN A 58 4.01 -13.02 -1.47
CA ASN A 58 5.15 -13.76 -2.00
C ASN A 58 6.29 -12.82 -2.44
N VAL A 59 5.99 -11.61 -2.93
CA VAL A 59 7.01 -10.60 -3.28
C VAL A 59 7.48 -9.78 -2.10
N THR A 60 6.66 -9.63 -1.07
CA THR A 60 7.02 -8.91 0.15
C THR A 60 7.48 -9.93 1.18
N PRO A 61 8.78 -10.02 1.53
CA PRO A 61 9.16 -10.79 2.71
C PRO A 61 8.38 -10.19 3.89
N LEU A 62 7.39 -10.91 4.40
CA LEU A 62 6.60 -10.47 5.56
C LEU A 62 7.48 -10.24 6.80
N SER A 63 8.74 -10.73 6.76
CA SER A 63 9.81 -10.42 7.71
C SER A 63 10.44 -9.02 7.56
N ALA A 64 10.04 -8.22 6.56
CA ALA A 64 10.51 -6.84 6.38
C ALA A 64 9.73 -5.82 7.21
N PHE A 65 8.67 -6.24 7.93
CA PHE A 65 8.29 -5.51 9.13
C PHE A 65 9.36 -5.82 10.18
N PRO A 66 10.20 -4.86 10.59
CA PRO A 66 11.06 -5.07 11.74
C PRO A 66 10.15 -5.05 12.97
N ALA A 67 9.43 -6.14 13.23
CA ALA A 67 8.63 -6.35 14.44
C ALA A 67 9.50 -6.49 15.71
N GLY A 68 10.71 -5.93 15.71
CA GLY A 68 11.74 -6.18 16.71
C GLY A 68 12.82 -5.11 16.83
N SER A 69 12.58 -3.85 16.42
CA SER A 69 13.46 -2.74 16.84
C SER A 69 12.93 -2.04 18.10
N LEU A 70 12.46 -2.82 19.08
CA LEU A 70 12.53 -2.38 20.47
C LEU A 70 13.87 -2.84 21.01
N ARG A 71 14.94 -2.10 20.68
CA ARG A 71 16.21 -2.16 21.39
C ARG A 71 15.98 -1.48 22.74
N PRO A 72 15.98 -2.18 23.89
CA PRO A 72 16.08 -1.51 25.17
C PRO A 72 17.50 -0.97 25.28
N ASN A 73 17.62 0.33 25.52
CA ASN A 73 18.87 0.98 25.87
C ASN A 73 18.75 1.35 27.35
N GLY A 74 19.66 0.85 28.18
CA GLY A 74 19.74 1.14 29.63
C GLY A 74 19.41 -0.06 30.49
#